data_AF-A0A935XS47-F1
#
_entry.id   AF-A0A935XS47-F1
#
_cell.length_a   1.000
_cell.length_b   1.000
_cell.length_c   1.000
_cell.angle_alpha   90.00
_cell.angle_beta   90.00
_cell.angle_gamma   90.00
#
_symmetry.space_group_name_H-M   'P 1'
#
loop_
_entity.id
_entity.type
_entity.pdbx_description
1 polymer ?
#
loop_
_entity_poly.entity_id
_entity_poly.type
_entity_poly.pdbx_seq_one_letter_code
_entity_poly.pdbx_strand_id
1 'polypeptide(L)'
;MRTLRLAALMLAALPTAAAAACPDRAVDFPALSLTLENDMFVNTDSNYTSGWKVSAASGEVGPDTQPECLPAFFRVQQEIGHRAFDLLGTDPTQDATRQVQGRNFLAKFGQAMYTPRDFAQSALIANDRPYAGWLYLGLGYHVRSVPNPGPDGSRAEEQRLDSLEVNLGVIGPLALARQAQDLIHDVRGFARFQGWSNQLKNELGVQLVYERKHKTRNALPIYEDRWPACRPGGGGPAFCSPGAAVELIRYSGVSLGNISTRAYVGGELRAGWNIPNDFGTFSIRPGGDNPAPVSAP
;
A
#
# COMPACT_ATOMS: atom_id res chain seq x y z
N MET A 1 69.85 -36.30 -15.85
CA MET A 1 69.89 -34.86 -15.53
C MET A 1 68.71 -34.21 -16.24
N ARG A 2 67.62 -33.88 -15.52
CA ARG A 2 67.17 -32.49 -15.22
C ARG A 2 67.12 -31.63 -16.49
N THR A 3 65.97 -31.15 -16.94
CA THR A 3 65.25 -30.04 -16.29
C THR A 3 63.74 -30.00 -16.52
N LEU A 4 62.97 -29.79 -15.43
CA LEU A 4 61.62 -29.22 -15.41
C LEU A 4 61.59 -27.83 -16.06
N ARG A 5 60.50 -27.46 -16.75
CA ARG A 5 59.99 -26.06 -16.75
C ARG A 5 58.45 -25.99 -16.84
N LEU A 6 57.90 -25.60 -15.69
CA LEU A 6 56.68 -24.84 -15.37
C LEU A 6 55.47 -24.92 -16.32
N ALA A 7 54.41 -25.54 -15.80
CA ALA A 7 53.03 -25.19 -16.13
C ALA A 7 52.72 -23.78 -15.59
N ALA A 8 52.44 -22.83 -16.47
CA ALA A 8 51.91 -21.53 -16.09
C ALA A 8 50.41 -21.68 -15.77
N LEU A 9 50.08 -21.53 -14.49
CA LEU A 9 48.72 -21.38 -14.00
C LEU A 9 48.08 -20.17 -14.71
N MET A 10 47.07 -20.39 -15.55
CA MET A 10 46.16 -19.31 -15.94
C MET A 10 45.33 -18.96 -14.71
N LEU A 11 45.70 -17.88 -14.04
CA LEU A 11 44.88 -17.23 -13.05
C LEU A 11 43.67 -16.64 -13.80
N ALA A 12 42.55 -17.36 -13.79
CA ALA A 12 41.29 -16.83 -14.26
C ALA A 12 40.97 -15.58 -13.43
N ALA A 13 41.07 -14.40 -14.07
CA ALA A 13 40.55 -13.17 -13.51
C ALA A 13 39.04 -13.36 -13.35
N LEU A 14 38.60 -13.64 -12.13
CA LEU A 14 37.20 -13.50 -11.76
C LEU A 14 36.82 -12.04 -12.06
N PRO A 15 35.76 -11.78 -12.83
CA PRO A 15 35.28 -10.42 -13.00
C PRO A 15 34.91 -9.91 -11.61
N THR A 16 35.71 -8.98 -11.10
CA THR A 16 35.33 -8.14 -9.98
C THR A 16 34.12 -7.35 -10.44
N ALA A 17 32.93 -7.81 -10.07
CA ALA A 17 31.74 -6.98 -10.15
C ALA A 17 32.10 -5.68 -9.43
N ALA A 18 32.18 -4.59 -10.18
CA ALA A 18 32.36 -3.27 -9.61
C ALA A 18 31.27 -3.12 -8.56
N ALA A 19 31.65 -3.02 -7.28
CA ALA A 19 30.71 -2.74 -6.23
C ALA A 19 30.02 -1.43 -6.62
N ALA A 20 28.72 -1.51 -6.95
CA ALA A 20 27.93 -0.31 -7.17
C ALA A 20 28.16 0.60 -5.96
N ALA A 21 28.62 1.82 -6.21
CA ALA A 21 28.76 2.82 -5.17
C ALA A 21 27.35 3.23 -4.74
N CYS A 22 26.76 2.42 -3.86
CA CYS A 22 25.44 2.69 -3.32
C CYS A 22 25.57 3.90 -2.39
N PRO A 23 24.89 5.02 -2.68
CA PRO A 23 24.74 6.06 -1.67
C PRO A 23 24.07 5.43 -0.44
N ASP A 24 24.50 5.79 0.77
CA ASP A 24 23.86 5.37 2.03
C ASP A 24 22.41 5.89 2.04
N ARG A 25 21.52 5.13 1.43
CA ARG A 25 20.07 5.35 1.44
C ARG A 25 19.45 4.20 2.21
N ALA A 26 19.32 4.41 3.52
CA ALA A 26 18.43 3.59 4.31
C ALA A 26 17.00 3.76 3.78
N VAL A 27 16.25 2.66 3.67
CA VAL A 27 14.80 2.74 3.46
C VAL A 27 14.20 3.20 4.80
N ASP A 28 13.87 4.49 4.88
CA ASP A 28 13.23 5.09 6.04
C ASP A 28 11.71 4.94 5.97
N PHE A 29 11.05 5.02 7.12
CA PHE A 29 9.59 4.94 7.24
C PHE A 29 9.03 6.22 7.87
N PRO A 30 9.03 7.35 7.13
CA PRO A 30 8.65 8.66 7.65
C PRO A 30 7.14 8.79 7.90
N ALA A 31 6.31 7.96 7.29
CA ALA A 31 4.86 8.03 7.41
C ALA A 31 4.31 6.91 8.30
N LEU A 32 3.68 7.28 9.41
CA LEU A 32 2.94 6.39 10.29
C LEU A 32 1.47 6.81 10.34
N SER A 33 0.56 5.86 10.21
CA SER A 33 -0.88 6.07 10.25
C SER A 33 -1.54 5.11 11.24
N LEU A 34 -2.52 5.63 11.99
CA LEU A 34 -3.44 4.85 12.80
C LEU A 34 -4.84 5.07 12.26
N THR A 35 -5.48 3.98 11.84
CA THR A 35 -6.88 3.97 11.41
C THR A 35 -7.71 3.23 12.44
N LEU A 36 -8.83 3.83 12.84
CA LEU A 36 -9.85 3.23 13.69
C LEU A 36 -11.17 3.33 12.92
N GLU A 37 -11.80 2.20 12.65
CA GLU A 37 -13.14 2.15 12.06
C GLU A 37 -14.10 1.52 13.07
N ASN A 38 -15.29 2.11 13.20
CA ASN A 38 -16.29 1.65 14.15
C ASN A 38 -17.69 2.01 13.64
N ASP A 39 -18.61 1.05 13.76
CA ASP A 39 -20.02 1.21 13.43
C ASP A 39 -20.78 2.18 14.35
N MET A 40 -20.19 2.57 15.50
CA MET A 40 -20.89 3.37 16.51
C MET A 40 -21.36 4.77 16.05
N PHE A 41 -20.84 5.30 14.95
CA PHE A 41 -21.11 6.67 14.50
C PHE A 41 -22.22 6.77 13.45
N VAL A 42 -22.53 5.69 12.73
CA VAL A 42 -23.55 5.68 11.67
C VAL A 42 -24.24 4.32 11.72
N ASN A 43 -25.50 4.31 12.15
CA ASN A 43 -26.32 3.13 12.44
C ASN A 43 -26.75 2.35 11.16
N THR A 44 -25.82 2.10 10.25
CA THR A 44 -26.02 1.38 8.99
C THR A 44 -25.26 0.06 9.03
N ASP A 45 -25.99 -1.05 9.06
CA ASP A 45 -25.53 -2.41 9.33
C ASP A 45 -24.85 -3.08 8.12
N SER A 46 -23.73 -2.53 7.62
CA SER A 46 -23.00 -3.11 6.50
C SER A 46 -21.78 -3.94 6.94
N ASN A 47 -22.01 -5.22 7.26
CA ASN A 47 -21.02 -6.33 7.19
C ASN A 47 -19.70 -6.26 7.99
N TYR A 48 -19.39 -5.21 8.71
CA TYR A 48 -18.20 -5.00 9.57
C TYR A 48 -18.67 -4.43 10.91
N THR A 49 -17.97 -4.61 12.05
CA THR A 49 -18.39 -4.04 13.35
C THR A 49 -17.41 -2.99 13.85
N SER A 50 -16.11 -3.32 13.82
CA SER A 50 -15.05 -2.41 14.21
C SER A 50 -13.68 -2.99 13.84
N GLY A 51 -12.66 -2.15 13.89
CA GLY A 51 -11.29 -2.58 13.76
C GLY A 51 -10.32 -1.42 13.77
N TRP A 52 -9.05 -1.80 13.83
CA TRP A 52 -7.95 -0.86 13.89
C TRP A 52 -6.81 -1.35 13.03
N LYS A 53 -6.00 -0.40 12.57
CA LYS A 53 -4.82 -0.68 11.75
C LYS A 53 -3.77 0.37 12.03
N VAL A 54 -2.55 -0.07 12.27
CA VAL A 54 -1.36 0.75 12.20
C VAL A 54 -0.65 0.43 10.89
N SER A 55 -0.30 1.47 10.12
CA SER A 55 0.49 1.31 8.90
C SER A 55 1.69 2.25 8.92
N ALA A 56 2.83 1.71 8.49
CA ALA A 56 4.05 2.46 8.24
C ALA A 56 4.37 2.38 6.75
N ALA A 57 4.74 3.50 6.15
CA ALA A 57 5.14 3.56 4.75
C ALA A 57 6.50 4.21 4.59
N SER A 58 7.27 3.69 3.64
CA SER A 58 8.61 4.18 3.36
C SER A 58 8.59 5.51 2.63
N GLY A 59 9.71 6.24 2.71
CA GLY A 59 10.01 7.30 1.75
C GLY A 59 10.00 6.75 0.32
N GLU A 60 9.85 7.66 -0.66
CA GLU A 60 9.88 7.27 -2.07
C GLU A 60 11.31 6.84 -2.48
N VAL A 61 11.45 5.58 -2.86
CA VAL A 61 12.67 5.05 -3.47
C VAL A 61 12.65 5.43 -4.95
N GLY A 62 13.55 6.34 -5.33
CA GLY A 62 13.64 6.85 -6.69
C GLY A 62 13.95 5.77 -7.74
N PRO A 63 13.63 6.02 -9.02
CA PRO A 63 13.63 5.02 -10.08
C PRO A 63 15.04 4.55 -10.44
N ASP A 64 16.04 5.41 -10.24
CA ASP A 64 17.47 5.16 -10.50
C ASP A 64 18.14 4.36 -9.37
N THR A 65 17.43 4.05 -8.28
CA THR A 65 17.96 3.25 -7.19
C THR A 65 18.13 1.81 -7.66
N GLN A 66 19.38 1.37 -7.72
CA GLN A 66 19.74 0.01 -8.11
C GLN A 66 19.28 -1.00 -7.02
N PRO A 67 18.73 -2.16 -7.39
CA PRO A 67 18.23 -3.15 -6.44
C PRO A 67 19.26 -3.59 -5.38
N GLU A 68 20.53 -3.71 -5.75
CA GLU A 68 21.65 -4.05 -4.87
C GLU A 68 21.87 -3.04 -3.74
N CYS A 69 21.45 -1.79 -3.92
CA CYS A 69 21.52 -0.74 -2.91
C CYS A 69 20.39 -0.79 -1.89
N LEU A 70 19.38 -1.63 -2.11
CA LEU A 70 18.33 -1.87 -1.13
C LEU A 70 18.77 -2.93 -0.10
N PRO A 71 18.39 -2.76 1.19
CA PRO A 71 18.50 -3.84 2.17
C PRO A 71 17.83 -5.11 1.66
N ALA A 72 18.40 -6.28 2.01
CA ALA A 72 18.03 -7.56 1.41
C ALA A 72 16.51 -7.85 1.46
N PHE A 73 15.84 -7.48 2.55
CA PHE A 73 14.40 -7.64 2.70
C PHE A 73 13.60 -6.86 1.63
N PHE A 74 13.90 -5.58 1.45
CA PHE A 74 13.22 -4.71 0.46
C PHE A 74 13.59 -5.08 -0.97
N ARG A 75 14.84 -5.52 -1.21
CA ARG A 75 15.25 -6.06 -2.50
C ARG A 75 14.41 -7.29 -2.87
N VAL A 76 14.27 -8.26 -1.96
CA VAL A 76 13.44 -9.46 -2.21
C VAL A 76 11.98 -9.08 -2.45
N GLN A 77 11.43 -8.17 -1.66
CA GLN A 77 10.07 -7.68 -1.84
C GLN A 77 9.87 -7.01 -3.21
N GLN A 78 10.82 -6.18 -3.63
CA GLN A 78 10.82 -5.53 -4.94
C GLN A 78 10.86 -6.57 -6.08
N GLU A 79 11.76 -7.57 -6.01
CA GLU A 79 11.88 -8.62 -7.02
C GLU A 79 10.59 -9.45 -7.16
N ILE A 80 9.98 -9.82 -6.03
CA ILE A 80 8.67 -10.50 -6.01
C ILE A 80 7.61 -9.60 -6.66
N GLY A 81 7.62 -8.31 -6.33
CA GLY A 81 6.70 -7.32 -6.91
C GLY A 81 6.83 -7.23 -8.43
N HIS A 82 8.04 -7.09 -8.97
CA HIS A 82 8.28 -7.07 -10.42
C HIS A 82 7.80 -8.35 -11.09
N ARG A 83 8.16 -9.52 -10.56
CA ARG A 83 7.72 -10.81 -11.09
C ARG A 83 6.20 -10.95 -11.09
N ALA A 84 5.54 -10.50 -10.03
CA ALA A 84 4.08 -10.54 -9.95
C ALA A 84 3.42 -9.58 -10.95
N PHE A 85 3.94 -8.35 -11.10
CA PHE A 85 3.40 -7.44 -12.10
C PHE A 85 3.64 -7.92 -13.54
N ASP A 86 4.81 -8.51 -13.82
CA ASP A 86 5.16 -9.11 -15.10
C ASP A 86 4.22 -10.28 -15.45
N LEU A 87 4.00 -11.20 -14.50
CA LEU A 87 3.04 -12.30 -14.65
C LEU A 87 1.61 -11.81 -14.97
N LEU A 88 1.23 -10.67 -14.38
CA LEU A 88 -0.08 -10.06 -14.62
C LEU A 88 -0.13 -9.25 -15.94
N GLY A 89 1.00 -9.06 -16.65
CA GLY A 89 1.08 -8.21 -17.84
C GLY A 89 0.92 -6.72 -17.50
N THR A 90 1.34 -6.33 -16.30
CA THR A 90 1.06 -5.02 -15.69
C THR A 90 2.30 -4.25 -15.28
N ASP A 91 3.50 -4.83 -15.45
CA ASP A 91 4.77 -4.25 -15.01
C ASP A 91 4.94 -2.80 -15.51
N PRO A 92 4.93 -1.81 -14.59
CA PRO A 92 5.10 -0.41 -14.96
C PRO A 92 6.45 -0.10 -15.60
N THR A 93 7.46 -0.96 -15.40
CA THR A 93 8.79 -0.79 -16.02
C THR A 93 8.84 -1.23 -17.48
N GLN A 94 7.87 -2.06 -17.91
CA GLN A 94 7.75 -2.55 -19.29
C GLN A 94 6.74 -1.74 -20.12
N ASP A 95 6.00 -0.83 -19.48
CA ASP A 95 5.06 0.05 -20.16
C ASP A 95 5.81 1.17 -20.91
N ALA A 96 6.02 0.97 -22.21
CA ALA A 96 6.74 1.90 -23.07
C ALA A 96 6.09 3.30 -23.18
N THR A 97 4.86 3.48 -22.68
CA THR A 97 4.18 4.78 -22.68
C THR A 97 4.40 5.57 -21.39
N ARG A 98 5.05 4.98 -20.39
CA ARG A 98 5.17 5.54 -19.03
C ARG A 98 6.59 5.48 -18.49
N GLN A 99 6.86 6.33 -17.50
CA GLN A 99 8.10 6.39 -16.73
C GLN A 99 7.78 6.14 -15.27
N VAL A 100 8.49 5.19 -14.66
CA VAL A 100 8.44 5.00 -13.20
C VAL A 100 9.03 6.23 -12.52
N GLN A 101 8.33 6.76 -11.54
CA GLN A 101 8.77 7.91 -10.74
C GLN A 101 9.34 7.48 -9.39
N GLY A 102 8.87 6.37 -8.85
CA GLY A 102 9.32 5.92 -7.54
C GLY A 102 8.57 4.70 -7.05
N ARG A 103 9.07 4.16 -5.93
CA ARG A 103 8.57 2.95 -5.29
C ARG A 103 8.43 3.19 -3.79
N ASN A 104 7.44 2.59 -3.15
CA ASN A 104 7.28 2.65 -1.70
C ASN A 104 7.00 1.26 -1.13
N PHE A 105 7.49 1.03 0.08
CA PHE A 105 7.25 -0.19 0.86
C PHE A 105 6.33 0.12 2.03
N LEU A 106 5.45 -0.82 2.37
CA LEU A 106 4.47 -0.65 3.42
C LEU A 106 4.51 -1.84 4.36
N ALA A 107 4.36 -1.55 5.65
CA ALA A 107 4.13 -2.53 6.69
C ALA A 107 2.83 -2.17 7.41
N LYS A 108 1.99 -3.17 7.68
CA LYS A 108 0.69 -3.01 8.33
C LYS A 108 0.55 -4.00 9.46
N PHE A 109 -0.08 -3.58 10.54
CA PHE A 109 -0.55 -4.46 11.60
C PHE A 109 -1.97 -4.03 11.96
N GLY A 110 -2.92 -4.96 11.93
CA GLY A 110 -4.31 -4.60 12.16
C GLY A 110 -5.18 -5.75 12.63
N GLN A 111 -6.34 -5.39 13.14
CA GLN A 111 -7.38 -6.30 13.59
C GLN A 111 -8.73 -5.84 13.01
N ALA A 112 -9.48 -6.77 12.42
CA ALA A 112 -10.87 -6.57 12.04
C ALA A 112 -11.77 -7.47 12.89
N MET A 113 -12.96 -6.98 13.21
CA MET A 113 -13.94 -7.66 14.05
C MET A 113 -15.31 -7.66 13.40
N TYR A 114 -15.95 -8.82 13.46
CA TYR A 114 -17.27 -9.08 12.94
C TYR A 114 -18.13 -9.69 14.03
N THR A 115 -19.28 -9.08 14.31
CA THR A 115 -20.28 -9.61 15.25
C THR A 115 -21.66 -9.66 14.60
N PRO A 116 -22.54 -10.60 15.00
CA PRO A 116 -23.96 -10.55 14.66
C PRO A 116 -24.63 -9.26 15.14
N ARG A 117 -25.83 -8.99 14.62
CA ARG A 117 -26.61 -7.81 15.01
C ARG A 117 -27.14 -7.89 16.44
N ASP A 118 -27.55 -9.09 16.86
CA ASP A 118 -28.02 -9.32 18.24
C ASP A 118 -26.84 -9.66 19.16
N PHE A 119 -26.42 -8.66 19.95
CA PHE A 119 -25.30 -8.80 20.88
C PHE A 119 -25.65 -9.59 22.15
N ALA A 120 -26.93 -9.68 22.50
CA ALA A 120 -27.39 -10.29 23.74
C ALA A 120 -27.59 -11.80 23.60
N GLN A 121 -27.78 -12.29 22.38
CA GLN A 121 -27.92 -13.71 22.09
C GLN A 121 -26.61 -14.48 22.35
N SER A 122 -26.68 -15.48 23.24
CA SER A 122 -25.55 -16.35 23.58
C SER A 122 -25.49 -17.63 22.76
N ALA A 123 -26.61 -18.06 22.17
CA ALA A 123 -26.64 -19.22 21.28
C ALA A 123 -26.09 -18.89 19.88
N LEU A 124 -25.71 -19.91 19.11
CA LEU A 124 -25.30 -19.74 17.72
C LEU A 124 -26.45 -19.14 16.89
N ILE A 125 -26.17 -18.02 16.20
CA ILE A 125 -27.11 -17.41 15.25
C ILE A 125 -26.74 -17.89 13.85
N ALA A 126 -27.38 -18.97 13.38
CA ALA A 126 -27.04 -19.59 12.10
C ALA A 126 -27.40 -18.73 10.87
N ASN A 127 -28.34 -17.78 11.02
CA ASN A 127 -28.84 -16.94 9.93
C ASN A 127 -28.31 -15.49 9.98
N ASP A 128 -27.25 -15.24 10.75
CA ASP A 128 -26.51 -13.97 10.76
C ASP A 128 -25.01 -14.28 10.63
N ARG A 129 -24.19 -13.25 10.47
CA ARG A 129 -22.73 -13.42 10.38
C ARG A 129 -22.18 -14.02 11.67
N PRO A 130 -21.18 -14.91 11.60
CA PRO A 130 -20.56 -15.45 12.79
C PRO A 130 -19.78 -14.37 13.53
N TYR A 131 -19.56 -14.59 14.82
CA TYR A 131 -18.50 -13.89 15.53
C TYR A 131 -17.15 -14.28 14.92
N ALA A 132 -16.36 -13.29 14.52
CA ALA A 132 -15.03 -13.53 13.97
C ALA A 132 -14.10 -12.35 14.25
N GLY A 133 -12.84 -12.68 14.55
CA GLY A 133 -11.73 -11.73 14.55
C GLY A 133 -10.74 -12.10 13.46
N TRP A 134 -10.11 -11.11 12.84
CA TRP A 134 -9.02 -11.26 11.89
C TRP A 134 -7.86 -10.37 12.33
N LEU A 135 -6.75 -10.95 12.80
CA LEU A 135 -5.56 -10.22 13.22
C LEU A 135 -4.43 -10.53 12.24
N TYR A 136 -3.80 -9.51 11.68
CA TYR A 136 -2.88 -9.68 10.55
C TYR A 136 -1.71 -8.73 10.53
N LEU A 137 -0.64 -9.18 9.90
CA LEU A 137 0.47 -8.39 9.39
C LEU A 137 0.36 -8.28 7.87
N GLY A 138 0.61 -7.09 7.35
CA GLY A 138 0.57 -6.80 5.92
C GLY A 138 1.88 -6.23 5.41
N LEU A 139 2.31 -6.66 4.24
CA LEU A 139 3.43 -6.07 3.51
C LEU A 139 2.93 -5.57 2.15
N GLY A 140 3.25 -4.33 1.82
CA GLY A 140 2.84 -3.68 0.57
C GLY A 140 4.03 -3.19 -0.25
N TYR A 141 3.88 -3.22 -1.57
CA TYR A 141 4.81 -2.67 -2.54
C TYR A 141 4.04 -1.82 -3.54
N HIS A 142 4.41 -0.55 -3.64
CA HIS A 142 3.79 0.42 -4.53
C HIS A 142 4.78 0.88 -5.60
N VAL A 143 4.29 1.01 -6.83
CA VAL A 143 5.05 1.59 -7.94
C VAL A 143 4.25 2.71 -8.56
N ARG A 144 4.83 3.90 -8.59
CA ARG A 144 4.23 5.09 -9.21
C ARG A 144 4.82 5.31 -10.59
N SER A 145 3.96 5.58 -11.58
CA SER A 145 4.38 5.93 -12.93
C SER A 145 3.57 7.09 -13.52
N VAL A 146 4.20 7.84 -14.42
CA VAL A 146 3.60 8.95 -15.17
C VAL A 146 3.76 8.72 -16.68
N PRO A 147 2.88 9.28 -17.53
CA PRO A 147 3.05 9.26 -18.97
C PRO A 147 4.39 9.85 -19.40
N ASN A 148 4.95 9.29 -20.47
CA ASN A 148 6.05 9.91 -21.20
C ASN A 148 5.65 11.32 -21.67
N PRO A 149 6.61 12.26 -21.77
CA PRO A 149 6.38 13.53 -22.43
C PRO A 149 5.92 13.32 -23.88
N GLY A 150 4.99 14.14 -24.34
CA GLY A 150 4.61 14.25 -25.75
C GLY A 150 5.72 14.92 -26.57
N PRO A 151 5.55 14.99 -27.91
CA PRO A 151 6.53 15.63 -28.81
C PRO A 151 6.82 17.10 -28.46
N ASP A 152 5.86 17.77 -27.83
CA ASP A 152 5.95 19.17 -27.37
C ASP A 152 6.53 19.31 -25.95
N GLY A 153 6.93 18.19 -25.33
CA GLY A 153 7.42 18.16 -23.94
C GLY A 153 6.32 18.22 -22.88
N SER A 154 5.04 18.34 -23.27
CA SER A 154 3.92 18.31 -22.32
C SER A 154 3.73 16.90 -21.75
N ARG A 155 3.22 16.79 -20.52
CA ARG A 155 2.84 15.51 -19.92
C ARG A 155 1.34 15.51 -19.69
N ALA A 156 0.67 14.41 -20.03
CA ALA A 156 -0.71 14.23 -19.62
C ALA A 156 -0.79 14.25 -18.07
N GLU A 157 -1.79 14.94 -17.52
CA GLU A 157 -1.99 15.10 -16.07
C GLU A 157 -2.54 13.83 -15.39
N GLU A 158 -2.17 12.65 -15.90
CA GLU A 158 -2.52 11.36 -15.32
C GLU A 158 -1.32 10.75 -14.58
N GLN A 159 -1.54 10.23 -13.38
CA GLN A 159 -0.59 9.43 -12.63
C GLN A 159 -1.17 8.06 -12.37
N ARG A 160 -0.31 7.05 -12.32
CA ARG A 160 -0.69 5.67 -12.05
C ARG A 160 0.04 5.15 -10.83
N LEU A 161 -0.68 4.41 -9.98
CA LEU A 161 -0.15 3.68 -8.85
C LEU A 161 -0.55 2.22 -8.99
N ASP A 162 0.43 1.33 -9.02
CA ASP A 162 0.20 -0.11 -8.94
C ASP A 162 0.65 -0.61 -7.57
N SER A 163 -0.20 -1.42 -6.94
CA SER A 163 -0.05 -1.85 -5.57
C SER A 163 -0.16 -3.36 -5.49
N LEU A 164 0.82 -3.99 -4.84
CA LEU A 164 0.75 -5.38 -4.42
C LEU A 164 0.79 -5.44 -2.89
N GLU A 165 -0.12 -6.19 -2.29
CA GLU A 165 -0.12 -6.41 -0.84
C GLU A 165 -0.31 -7.89 -0.51
N VAL A 166 0.40 -8.33 0.52
CA VAL A 166 0.25 -9.66 1.13
C VAL A 166 -0.08 -9.45 2.59
N ASN A 167 -1.25 -9.95 3.01
CA ASN A 167 -1.67 -9.97 4.41
C ASN A 167 -1.70 -11.40 4.92
N LEU A 168 -1.03 -11.66 6.05
CA LEU A 168 -0.95 -12.95 6.72
C LEU A 168 -1.36 -12.77 8.18
N GLY A 169 -2.10 -13.74 8.70
CA GLY A 169 -2.67 -13.58 10.03
C GLY A 169 -3.48 -14.78 10.48
N VAL A 170 -4.29 -14.57 11.51
CA VAL A 170 -5.15 -15.60 12.09
C VAL A 170 -6.59 -15.10 12.18
N ILE A 171 -7.53 -15.95 11.75
CA ILE A 171 -8.96 -15.79 12.03
C ILE A 171 -9.27 -16.59 13.29
N GLY A 172 -10.16 -16.12 14.16
CA GLY A 172 -10.67 -16.87 15.32
C GLY A 172 -10.17 -16.38 16.68
N PRO A 173 -10.21 -17.21 17.75
CA PRO A 173 -9.86 -16.79 19.11
C PRO A 173 -8.48 -16.17 19.27
N LEU A 174 -7.48 -16.64 18.49
CA LEU A 174 -6.12 -16.08 18.51
C LEU A 174 -6.05 -14.66 17.92
N ALA A 175 -7.08 -14.23 17.18
CA ALA A 175 -7.17 -12.86 16.72
C ALA A 175 -7.51 -11.89 17.85
N LEU A 176 -7.90 -12.36 19.05
CA LEU A 176 -8.18 -11.55 20.25
C LEU A 176 -9.29 -10.50 20.10
N ALA A 177 -10.23 -10.71 19.17
CA ALA A 177 -11.29 -9.74 18.91
C ALA A 177 -12.27 -9.61 20.09
N ARG A 178 -12.66 -10.73 20.73
CA ARG A 178 -13.49 -10.72 21.95
C ARG A 178 -12.87 -9.83 23.02
N GLN A 179 -11.58 -10.04 23.29
CA GLN A 179 -10.86 -9.35 24.36
C GLN A 179 -10.77 -7.85 24.08
N ALA A 180 -10.50 -7.47 22.83
CA ALA A 180 -10.49 -6.07 22.41
C ALA A 180 -11.87 -5.42 22.56
N GLN A 181 -12.95 -6.13 22.19
CA GLN A 181 -14.32 -5.62 22.33
C GLN A 181 -14.71 -5.48 23.80
N ASP A 182 -14.52 -6.54 24.58
CA ASP A 182 -14.82 -6.58 26.01
C ASP A 182 -14.10 -5.44 26.74
N LEU A 183 -12.83 -5.17 26.41
CA LEU A 183 -12.06 -4.06 26.98
C LEU A 183 -12.72 -2.70 26.72
N ILE A 184 -13.08 -2.41 25.45
CA ILE A 184 -13.71 -1.13 25.11
C ILE A 184 -15.09 -1.02 25.77
N HIS A 185 -15.85 -2.12 25.80
CA HIS A 185 -17.17 -2.16 26.43
C HIS A 185 -17.09 -1.93 27.93
N ASP A 186 -16.12 -2.54 28.61
CA ASP A 186 -15.90 -2.33 30.04
C ASP A 186 -15.50 -0.89 30.35
N VAL A 187 -14.57 -0.33 29.56
CA VAL A 187 -14.09 1.06 29.74
C VAL A 187 -15.20 2.08 29.49
N ARG A 188 -16.11 1.80 28.54
CA ARG A 188 -17.19 2.71 28.14
C ARG A 188 -18.52 2.45 28.87
N GLY A 189 -18.60 1.39 29.67
CA GLY A 189 -19.82 0.99 30.37
C GLY A 189 -20.89 0.40 29.46
N PHE A 190 -20.51 -0.17 28.31
CA PHE A 190 -21.44 -0.85 27.40
C PHE A 190 -21.63 -2.32 27.78
N ALA A 191 -22.81 -2.86 27.48
CA ALA A 191 -23.09 -4.28 27.67
C ALA A 191 -22.19 -5.13 26.76
N ARG A 192 -21.61 -6.21 27.30
CA ARG A 192 -20.77 -7.13 26.52
C ARG A 192 -21.58 -7.99 25.57
N PHE A 193 -20.95 -8.40 24.48
CA PHE A 193 -21.50 -9.39 23.57
C PHE A 193 -21.43 -10.79 24.18
N GLN A 194 -22.54 -11.52 24.18
CA GLN A 194 -22.66 -12.80 24.90
C GLN A 194 -22.38 -14.04 24.03
N GLY A 195 -22.27 -13.88 22.70
CA GLY A 195 -22.19 -15.00 21.76
C GLY A 195 -20.79 -15.42 21.34
N TRP A 196 -19.71 -14.78 21.83
CA TRP A 196 -18.32 -15.03 21.43
C TRP A 196 -17.81 -16.47 21.61
N SER A 197 -18.50 -17.29 22.40
CA SER A 197 -18.22 -18.74 22.51
C SER A 197 -18.51 -19.51 21.22
N ASN A 198 -19.34 -18.96 20.32
CA ASN A 198 -19.70 -19.55 19.03
C ASN A 198 -18.89 -18.97 17.85
N GLN A 199 -17.78 -18.27 18.12
CA GLN A 199 -16.97 -17.67 17.06
C GLN A 199 -16.30 -18.71 16.14
N LEU A 200 -15.89 -18.27 14.94
CA LEU A 200 -15.09 -19.09 14.04
C LEU A 200 -13.83 -19.61 14.74
N LYS A 201 -13.42 -20.85 14.40
CA LYS A 201 -12.22 -21.47 14.97
C LYS A 201 -10.95 -20.85 14.37
N ASN A 202 -9.82 -21.13 15.02
CA ASN A 202 -8.53 -20.67 14.52
C ASN A 202 -8.24 -21.23 13.12
N GLU A 203 -7.95 -20.34 12.17
CA GLU A 203 -7.47 -20.69 10.84
C GLU A 203 -6.43 -19.68 10.36
N LEU A 204 -5.46 -20.15 9.59
CA LEU A 204 -4.48 -19.27 8.94
C LEU A 204 -5.24 -18.44 7.90
N GLY A 205 -5.18 -17.12 7.99
CA GLY A 205 -5.66 -16.27 6.93
C GLY A 205 -4.53 -15.81 6.02
N VAL A 206 -4.84 -15.79 4.73
CA VAL A 206 -3.96 -15.31 3.68
C VAL A 206 -4.79 -14.44 2.75
N GLN A 207 -4.25 -13.28 2.38
CA GLN A 207 -4.86 -12.40 1.41
C GLN A 207 -3.77 -11.79 0.52
N LEU A 208 -3.94 -11.97 -0.79
CA LEU A 208 -3.13 -11.36 -1.82
C LEU A 208 -3.96 -10.30 -2.52
N VAL A 209 -3.37 -9.13 -2.74
CA VAL A 209 -4.08 -7.97 -3.26
C VAL A 209 -3.27 -7.36 -4.39
N TYR A 210 -3.94 -7.09 -5.50
CA TYR A 210 -3.43 -6.24 -6.56
C TYR A 210 -4.42 -5.12 -6.81
N GLU A 211 -3.96 -3.87 -6.80
CA GLU A 211 -4.79 -2.70 -7.13
C GLU A 211 -4.03 -1.76 -8.05
N ARG A 212 -4.74 -1.22 -9.05
CA ARG A 212 -4.28 -0.12 -9.88
C ARG A 212 -5.15 1.11 -9.66
N LYS A 213 -4.52 2.26 -9.46
CA LYS A 213 -5.17 3.57 -9.43
C LYS A 213 -4.66 4.46 -10.56
N HIS A 214 -5.57 5.14 -11.24
CA HIS A 214 -5.29 6.23 -12.18
C HIS A 214 -5.83 7.53 -11.58
N LYS A 215 -4.94 8.48 -11.32
CA LYS A 215 -5.28 9.82 -10.83
C LYS A 215 -5.11 10.83 -11.93
N THR A 216 -6.19 11.48 -12.34
CA THR A 216 -6.16 12.64 -13.23
C THR A 216 -6.40 13.89 -12.41
N ARG A 217 -5.47 14.84 -12.45
CA ARG A 217 -5.63 16.16 -11.81
C ARG A 217 -5.94 17.18 -12.88
N ASN A 218 -6.78 18.16 -12.55
CA ASN A 218 -6.98 19.38 -13.32
C ASN A 218 -6.90 20.56 -12.35
N ALA A 219 -5.93 21.46 -12.54
CA ALA A 219 -5.92 22.74 -11.83
C ALA A 219 -7.11 23.58 -12.31
N LEU A 220 -7.87 24.19 -11.39
CA LEU A 220 -8.96 25.06 -11.79
C LEU A 220 -8.40 26.46 -12.14
N PRO A 221 -8.72 27.03 -13.31
CA PRO A 221 -8.21 28.32 -13.77
C PRO A 221 -8.92 29.52 -13.10
N ILE A 222 -9.12 29.47 -11.79
CA ILE A 222 -9.85 30.52 -11.06
C ILE A 222 -8.97 31.70 -10.63
N TYR A 223 -7.63 31.60 -10.77
CA TYR A 223 -6.67 32.68 -10.47
C TYR A 223 -5.36 32.52 -11.26
N GLU A 224 -5.45 32.54 -12.60
CA GLU A 224 -4.31 32.26 -13.49
C GLU A 224 -3.32 33.45 -13.62
N ASP A 225 -3.75 34.67 -13.31
CA ASP A 225 -2.98 35.89 -13.64
C ASP A 225 -1.97 36.35 -12.58
N ARG A 226 -1.79 35.63 -11.46
CA ARG A 226 -0.93 36.13 -10.38
C ARG A 226 0.07 35.15 -9.75
N TRP A 227 -0.05 33.85 -9.99
CA TRP A 227 0.86 32.86 -9.41
C TRP A 227 1.45 31.93 -10.48
N PRO A 228 2.78 31.89 -10.67
CA PRO A 228 3.38 31.09 -11.73
C PRO A 228 3.10 29.61 -11.51
N ALA A 229 2.41 29.02 -12.49
CA ALA A 229 2.30 27.60 -12.71
C ALA A 229 3.69 26.96 -12.71
N CYS A 230 3.76 25.75 -12.14
CA CYS A 230 4.94 24.92 -11.99
C CYS A 230 5.87 24.98 -13.21
N ARG A 231 6.97 25.72 -13.12
CA ARG A 231 8.03 25.66 -14.15
C ARG A 231 9.07 24.61 -13.73
N PRO A 232 9.34 23.58 -14.55
CA PRO A 232 10.52 22.75 -14.36
C PRO A 232 11.74 23.60 -14.72
N GLY A 233 12.44 24.11 -13.71
CA GLY A 233 13.59 24.96 -13.90
C GLY A 233 14.36 25.18 -12.61
N GLY A 234 15.19 24.21 -12.23
CA GLY A 234 16.24 24.40 -11.23
C GLY A 234 16.23 23.40 -10.08
N GLY A 235 16.78 22.21 -10.29
CA GLY A 235 17.58 21.44 -9.32
C GLY A 235 17.09 21.17 -7.89
N GLY A 236 15.85 21.48 -7.51
CA GLY A 236 15.29 21.25 -6.18
C GLY A 236 13.85 20.69 -6.24
N PRO A 237 13.29 20.19 -5.12
CA PRO A 237 11.96 19.60 -5.11
C PRO A 237 10.94 20.66 -5.50
N ALA A 238 10.19 20.39 -6.56
CA ALA A 238 9.16 21.27 -7.08
C ALA A 238 8.07 21.51 -6.00
N PHE A 239 8.16 22.62 -5.28
CA PHE A 239 7.06 23.13 -4.48
C PHE A 239 6.02 23.74 -5.42
N CYS A 240 4.95 22.99 -5.71
CA CYS A 240 3.80 23.51 -6.44
C CYS A 240 3.13 24.62 -5.62
N SER A 241 2.91 25.79 -6.22
CA SER A 241 2.16 26.88 -5.59
C SER A 241 0.72 26.44 -5.25
N PRO A 242 0.17 26.90 -4.11
CA PRO A 242 -1.18 26.56 -3.65
C PRO A 242 -2.26 27.01 -4.64
N GLY A 243 -3.27 26.16 -4.87
CA GLY A 243 -4.39 26.48 -5.75
C GLY A 243 -5.54 25.48 -5.64
N ALA A 244 -6.71 25.89 -6.11
CA ALA A 244 -7.88 25.02 -6.22
C ALA A 244 -7.68 24.00 -7.35
N ALA A 245 -7.96 22.74 -7.07
CA ALA A 245 -7.90 21.67 -8.06
C ALA A 245 -9.13 20.78 -7.94
N VAL A 246 -9.43 20.09 -9.04
CA VAL A 246 -10.31 18.93 -9.05
C VAL A 246 -9.49 17.76 -9.55
N GLU A 247 -9.61 16.62 -8.90
CA GLU A 247 -8.97 15.39 -9.33
C GLU A 247 -9.91 14.20 -9.23
N LEU A 248 -9.76 13.30 -10.20
CA LEU A 248 -10.50 12.06 -10.29
C LEU A 248 -9.51 10.90 -10.14
N ILE A 249 -9.73 10.06 -9.15
CA ILE A 249 -8.98 8.84 -8.93
C ILE A 249 -9.89 7.69 -9.29
N ARG A 250 -9.55 6.96 -10.35
CA ARG A 250 -10.22 5.72 -10.74
C ARG A 250 -9.38 4.55 -10.25
N TYR A 251 -10.00 3.53 -9.69
CA TYR A 251 -9.27 2.37 -9.20
C TYR A 251 -9.96 1.07 -9.55
N SER A 252 -9.16 0.03 -9.78
CA SER A 252 -9.63 -1.34 -9.93
C SER A 252 -8.64 -2.29 -9.26
N GLY A 253 -9.15 -3.40 -8.76
CA GLY A 253 -8.31 -4.35 -8.06
C GLY A 253 -8.95 -5.71 -7.87
N VAL A 254 -8.11 -6.65 -7.46
CA VAL A 254 -8.47 -8.00 -7.10
C VAL A 254 -7.88 -8.34 -5.74
N SER A 255 -8.63 -9.10 -4.96
CA SER A 255 -8.18 -9.72 -3.72
C SER A 255 -8.45 -11.21 -3.82
N LEU A 256 -7.45 -12.02 -3.48
CA LEU A 256 -7.53 -13.47 -3.50
C LEU A 256 -7.09 -14.04 -2.16
N GLY A 257 -7.79 -15.05 -1.66
CA GLY A 257 -7.47 -15.69 -0.39
C GLY A 257 -8.70 -16.18 0.35
N ASN A 258 -8.49 -16.81 1.50
CA ASN A 258 -9.57 -17.29 2.36
C ASN A 258 -10.20 -16.19 3.23
N ILE A 259 -9.59 -14.99 3.28
CA ILE A 259 -10.20 -13.80 3.89
C ILE A 259 -11.23 -13.19 2.95
N SER A 260 -10.85 -13.00 1.68
CA SER A 260 -11.75 -12.49 0.66
C SER A 260 -11.24 -12.84 -0.73
N THR A 261 -12.13 -13.33 -1.57
CA THR A 261 -11.92 -13.49 -3.00
C THR A 261 -12.90 -12.58 -3.73
N ARG A 262 -12.40 -11.48 -4.31
CA ARG A 262 -13.24 -10.47 -4.97
C ARG A 262 -12.46 -9.68 -6.03
N ALA A 263 -13.19 -9.14 -7.00
CA ALA A 263 -12.73 -8.07 -7.87
C ALA A 263 -13.57 -6.82 -7.61
N TYR A 264 -13.00 -5.64 -7.80
CA TYR A 264 -13.70 -4.38 -7.58
C TYR A 264 -13.19 -3.27 -8.51
N VAL A 265 -14.05 -2.29 -8.74
CA VAL A 265 -13.77 -1.06 -9.48
C VAL A 265 -14.49 0.09 -8.78
N GLY A 266 -13.91 1.27 -8.79
CA GLY A 266 -14.51 2.45 -8.17
C GLY A 266 -13.81 3.74 -8.58
N GLY A 267 -14.26 4.83 -7.98
CA GLY A 267 -13.66 6.14 -8.19
C GLY A 267 -13.86 7.07 -7.00
N GLU A 268 -12.95 8.01 -6.86
CA GLU A 268 -12.97 9.08 -5.86
C GLU A 268 -12.80 10.42 -6.60
N LEU A 269 -13.73 11.34 -6.38
CA LEU A 269 -13.61 12.72 -6.86
C LEU A 269 -13.20 13.59 -5.68
N ARG A 270 -12.10 14.33 -5.82
CA ARG A 270 -11.66 15.31 -4.83
C ARG A 270 -11.64 16.69 -5.45
N ALA A 271 -12.11 17.66 -4.67
CA ALA A 271 -12.04 19.07 -5.03
C ALA A 271 -11.62 19.85 -3.78
N GLY A 272 -10.69 20.79 -3.93
CA GLY A 272 -10.16 21.49 -2.77
C GLY A 272 -8.94 22.35 -3.09
N TRP A 273 -8.53 23.09 -2.07
CA TRP A 273 -7.34 23.93 -2.12
C TRP A 273 -6.12 23.14 -1.67
N ASN A 274 -5.05 23.17 -2.47
CA ASN A 274 -3.78 22.52 -2.15
C ASN A 274 -3.94 21.02 -1.81
N ILE A 275 -4.67 20.29 -2.65
CA ILE A 275 -4.89 18.86 -2.44
C ILE A 275 -3.53 18.13 -2.45
N PRO A 276 -3.23 17.29 -1.44
CA PRO A 276 -1.98 16.54 -1.38
C PRO A 276 -1.77 15.65 -2.61
N ASN A 277 -0.50 15.46 -3.00
CA ASN A 277 -0.14 14.65 -4.16
C ASN A 277 -0.13 13.14 -3.83
N ASP A 278 -1.20 12.62 -3.27
CA ASP A 278 -1.39 11.21 -2.90
C ASP A 278 -2.39 10.50 -3.84
N PHE A 279 -2.81 9.27 -3.52
CA PHE A 279 -3.78 8.51 -4.32
C PHE A 279 -5.07 8.20 -3.56
N GLY A 280 -5.62 9.19 -2.86
CA GLY A 280 -6.98 9.12 -2.31
C GLY A 280 -7.02 8.93 -0.79
N THR A 281 -8.19 8.54 -0.29
CA THR A 281 -8.44 8.32 1.14
C THR A 281 -8.02 6.92 1.65
N PHE A 282 -7.55 6.89 2.90
CA PHE A 282 -7.07 5.70 3.63
C PHE A 282 -8.20 4.93 4.30
N SER A 283 -9.01 4.21 3.53
CA SER A 283 -9.99 3.28 4.11
C SER A 283 -9.30 1.99 4.60
N ILE A 284 -9.85 1.29 5.60
CA ILE A 284 -9.47 -0.09 5.93
C ILE A 284 -10.05 -1.02 4.86
N ARG A 285 -9.50 -0.88 3.66
CA ARG A 285 -9.69 -1.80 2.56
C ARG A 285 -8.32 -2.25 2.05
N PRO A 286 -8.22 -3.46 1.49
CA PRO A 286 -7.08 -3.84 0.66
C PRO A 286 -6.74 -2.73 -0.36
N GLY A 287 -5.46 -2.32 -0.45
CA GLY A 287 -5.00 -1.23 -1.34
C GLY A 287 -5.38 0.21 -0.92
N GLY A 288 -6.03 0.38 0.24
CA GLY A 288 -6.45 1.70 0.72
C GLY A 288 -5.31 2.60 1.20
N ASP A 289 -4.13 2.05 1.51
CA ASP A 289 -3.05 2.80 2.16
C ASP A 289 -2.14 3.51 1.16
N ASN A 290 -2.43 4.78 0.86
CA ASN A 290 -1.67 5.55 -0.13
C ASN A 290 -1.10 6.85 0.44
N PRO A 291 -0.08 6.79 1.32
CA PRO A 291 0.49 8.00 1.91
C PRO A 291 0.97 8.92 0.80
N ALA A 292 0.78 10.23 1.01
CA ALA A 292 1.45 11.21 0.15
C ALA A 292 2.95 10.90 0.15
N PRO A 293 3.61 10.89 -1.02
CA PRO A 293 5.03 10.64 -1.08
C PRO A 293 5.73 11.73 -0.29
N VAL A 294 6.32 11.33 0.83
CA VAL A 294 7.28 12.14 1.56
C VAL A 294 8.60 11.95 0.84
N SER A 295 9.18 13.04 0.32
CA SER A 295 10.51 13.00 -0.28
C SER A 295 11.47 12.49 0.78
N ALA A 296 12.30 11.49 0.44
CA ALA A 296 13.45 11.19 1.27
C ALA A 296 14.32 12.47 1.35
N PRO A 297 14.84 12.83 2.54
CA PRO A 297 15.67 14.01 2.72
C PRO A 297 16.96 13.99 1.88
#